data_AF-A0A7K2EDZ2-F1
#
_entry.id   AF-A0A7K2EDZ2-F1
#
_cell.length_a   1.000
_cell.length_b   1.000
_cell.length_c   1.000
_cell.angle_alpha   90.00
_cell.angle_beta   90.00
_cell.angle_gamma   90.00
#
_symmetry.space_group_name_H-M   'P 1'
#
loop_
_entity.id
_entity.type
_entity.pdbx_description
1 polymer ?
#
loop_
_entity_poly.entity_id
_entity_poly.type
_entity_poly.pdbx_seq_one_letter_code
_entity_poly.pdbx_strand_id
1 'polypeptide(L)' 'MTSTEHRSDAAILGRASVNDVDTILDICRSNAHSTEVEHIVPDASDALFTWDYDKGARPKLEKLYEKGKT' A
#
# COMPACT_ATOMS: atom_id res chain seq x y z
N MET A 1 -18.98 -11.04 32.89
CA MET A 1 -18.29 -9.78 32.54
C MET A 1 -16.82 -10.08 32.37
N THR A 2 -16.35 -10.19 31.13
CA THR A 2 -14.92 -10.32 30.82
C THR A 2 -14.25 -8.96 30.97
N SER A 3 -13.34 -8.82 31.94
CA SER A 3 -12.55 -7.63 32.15
C SER A 3 -11.49 -7.53 31.04
N THR A 4 -11.53 -6.49 30.23
CA THR A 4 -10.49 -6.22 29.24
C THR A 4 -9.28 -5.62 29.95
N GLU A 5 -8.16 -6.35 30.02
CA GLU A 5 -6.89 -5.79 30.47
C GLU A 5 -6.36 -4.78 29.43
N HIS A 6 -6.27 -3.52 29.82
CA HIS A 6 -5.57 -2.49 29.05
C HIS A 6 -4.07 -2.60 29.31
N ARG A 7 -3.30 -2.89 28.25
CA ARG A 7 -1.83 -2.78 28.26
C ARG A 7 -1.44 -1.31 28.31
N SER A 8 -0.35 -0.98 29.01
CA SER A 8 0.14 0.38 29.16
C SER A 8 0.78 0.93 27.88
N ASP A 9 0.80 2.26 27.72
CA ASP A 9 1.43 2.96 26.59
C ASP A 9 2.90 2.59 26.43
N ALA A 10 3.64 2.49 27.54
CA ALA A 10 5.04 2.08 27.53
C ALA A 10 5.24 0.66 26.96
N ALA A 11 4.31 -0.26 27.25
CA ALA A 11 4.37 -1.63 26.75
C ALA A 11 4.00 -1.74 25.25
N ILE A 12 3.17 -0.82 24.73
CA ILE A 12 2.70 -0.85 23.34
C ILE A 12 3.61 0.00 22.44
N LEU A 13 3.95 1.20 22.88
CA LEU A 13 4.59 2.24 22.08
C LEU A 13 6.07 2.41 22.41
N GLY A 14 6.56 1.82 23.51
CA GLY A 14 7.92 2.04 24.00
C GLY A 14 8.16 3.44 24.57
N ARG A 15 7.09 4.23 24.83
CA ARG A 15 7.16 5.59 25.37
C ARG A 15 6.13 5.82 26.48
N ALA A 16 6.39 6.81 27.33
CA ALA A 16 5.61 7.04 28.55
C ALA A 16 4.14 7.44 28.29
N SER A 17 3.87 8.13 27.19
CA SER A 17 2.52 8.57 26.82
C SER A 17 2.32 8.63 25.32
N VAL A 18 1.10 8.39 24.84
CA VAL A 18 0.68 8.66 23.46
C VAL A 18 1.01 10.10 23.03
N ASN A 19 0.87 11.09 23.92
CA ASN A 19 1.00 12.53 23.60
C ASN A 19 2.36 13.13 24.00
N ASP A 20 3.40 12.31 24.14
CA ASP A 20 4.76 12.79 24.35
C ASP A 20 5.27 13.52 23.09
N VAL A 21 5.19 14.85 23.12
CA VAL A 21 5.49 15.73 21.99
C VAL A 21 6.95 15.64 21.57
N ASP A 22 7.88 15.54 22.53
CA ASP A 22 9.31 15.52 22.23
C ASP A 22 9.67 14.23 21.47
N THR A 23 9.19 13.09 21.95
CA THR A 23 9.38 11.80 21.26
C THR A 23 8.73 11.80 19.87
N ILE A 24 7.54 12.39 19.72
CA ILE A 24 6.86 12.49 18.40
C ILE A 24 7.70 13.33 17.43
N LEU A 25 8.20 14.48 17.87
CA LEU A 25 9.00 15.36 17.02
C LEU A 25 10.32 14.71 16.61
N ASP A 26 10.99 13.99 17.50
CA ASP A 26 12.23 13.28 17.17
C ASP A 26 12.01 12.16 16.15
N ILE A 27 10.92 11.40 16.24
CA ILE A 27 10.54 10.42 15.22
C ILE A 27 10.27 11.12 13.88
N CYS A 28 9.51 12.21 13.87
CA CYS A 28 9.23 12.95 12.64
C CYS A 28 10.51 13.50 11.99
N ARG A 29 11.47 14.01 12.79
CA ARG A 29 12.77 14.50 12.32
C ARG A 29 13.68 13.39 11.76
N SER A 30 13.47 12.14 12.15
CA SER A 30 14.24 11.00 11.62
C SER A 30 13.96 10.72 10.14
N ASN A 31 12.85 11.24 9.60
CA ASN A 31 12.57 11.17 8.17
C ASN A 31 13.47 12.16 7.42
N ALA A 32 14.52 11.64 6.79
CA ALA A 32 15.47 12.41 5.98
C ALA A 32 14.84 13.09 4.74
N HIS A 33 13.64 12.68 4.34
CA HIS A 33 12.94 13.13 3.14
C HIS A 33 11.59 13.77 3.48
N SER A 34 11.46 14.44 4.62
CA SER A 34 10.20 15.03 5.09
C SER A 34 9.59 16.08 4.16
N THR A 35 10.37 16.63 3.22
CA THR A 35 9.92 17.62 2.22
C THR A 35 9.78 17.05 0.82
N GLU A 36 9.95 15.74 0.65
CA GLU A 36 9.84 15.09 -0.65
C GLU A 36 8.38 15.05 -1.12
N VAL A 37 8.13 15.51 -2.35
CA VAL A 37 6.78 15.63 -2.93
C VAL A 37 6.25 14.26 -3.36
N GLU A 38 7.13 13.35 -3.77
CA GLU A 38 6.77 12.01 -4.25
C GLU A 38 7.70 10.98 -3.61
N HIS A 39 7.14 10.02 -2.87
CA HIS A 39 7.91 8.89 -2.32
C HIS A 39 7.95 7.77 -3.36
N ILE A 40 8.84 7.91 -4.35
CA ILE A 40 8.96 6.94 -5.42
C ILE A 40 10.07 5.94 -5.07
N VAL A 41 9.72 4.68 -4.91
CA VAL A 41 10.71 3.60 -4.88
C VAL A 41 10.98 3.21 -6.34
N PRO A 42 12.24 3.28 -6.82
CA PRO A 42 12.54 2.87 -8.18
C PRO A 42 12.20 1.39 -8.37
N ASP A 43 11.29 1.11 -9.29
CA ASP A 43 10.99 -0.27 -9.72
C ASP A 43 12.04 -0.69 -10.77
N ALA A 44 12.90 -1.63 -10.40
CA ALA A 44 13.94 -2.18 -11.26
C ALA A 44 13.44 -3.38 -12.11
N SER A 45 12.12 -3.51 -12.28
CA SER A 45 11.51 -4.53 -13.12
C SER A 45 10.87 -3.93 -14.37
N ASP A 46 10.98 -4.65 -15.49
CA ASP A 46 10.33 -4.25 -16.72
C ASP A 46 8.81 -4.43 -16.59
N ALA A 47 8.06 -3.36 -16.87
CA ALA A 47 6.61 -3.42 -16.98
C ALA A 47 6.21 -4.25 -18.22
N LEU A 48 5.98 -5.56 -18.02
CA LEU A 48 5.50 -6.44 -19.07
C LEU A 48 3.97 -6.32 -19.19
N PHE A 49 3.49 -5.69 -20.27
CA PHE A 49 2.08 -5.73 -20.62
C PHE A 49 1.72 -7.12 -21.16
N THR A 50 1.16 -7.97 -20.30
CA THR A 50 0.79 -9.35 -20.67
C THR A 50 -0.52 -9.46 -21.45
N TRP A 51 -1.20 -8.33 -21.69
CA TRP A 51 -2.47 -8.32 -22.41
C TRP A 51 -2.22 -8.07 -23.89
N ASP A 52 -2.29 -9.14 -24.67
CA ASP A 52 -2.42 -9.07 -26.12
C ASP A 52 -3.86 -8.66 -26.48
N TYR A 53 -4.04 -7.40 -26.88
CA TYR A 53 -5.34 -6.80 -27.24
C TYR A 53 -5.72 -7.05 -28.71
N ASP A 54 -4.91 -7.77 -29.48
CA ASP A 54 -5.25 -8.04 -30.87
C ASP A 54 -6.55 -8.86 -30.98
N LYS A 55 -7.47 -8.40 -31.84
CA LYS A 55 -8.72 -9.13 -32.12
C LYS A 55 -8.35 -10.50 -32.70
N GLY A 56 -8.90 -11.57 -32.14
CA GLY A 56 -8.56 -12.94 -32.51
C GLY A 56 -7.42 -13.57 -31.71
N ALA A 57 -6.64 -12.82 -30.91
CA ALA A 57 -5.56 -13.37 -30.07
C ALA A 57 -6.07 -14.45 -29.09
N ARG A 58 -7.35 -14.39 -28.73
CA ARG A 58 -8.01 -15.37 -27.85
C ARG A 58 -9.27 -15.94 -28.53
N PRO A 59 -9.16 -17.09 -29.23
CA PRO A 59 -10.27 -17.66 -30.01
C PRO A 59 -11.55 -17.95 -29.21
N LYS A 60 -11.44 -18.23 -27.91
CA LYS A 60 -12.60 -18.44 -27.02
C LYS A 60 -13.35 -17.13 -26.74
N LEU A 61 -12.64 -16.02 -26.59
CA LEU A 61 -13.23 -14.70 -26.35
C LEU A 61 -13.85 -14.14 -27.64
N GLU A 62 -13.19 -14.36 -28.78
CA GLU A 62 -13.73 -14.02 -30.11
C GLU A 62 -15.12 -14.63 -30.31
N LYS A 63 -15.28 -15.92 -29.98
CA LYS A 63 -16.57 -16.62 -30.07
C LYS A 63 -17.65 -16.01 -29.17
N LEU A 64 -17.29 -15.56 -27.96
CA LEU A 64 -18.21 -14.92 -27.04
C LEU A 64 -18.60 -13.52 -27.53
N TYR A 65 -17.64 -12.77 -28.07
CA TYR A 65 -17.88 -11.46 -28.67
C TYR A 65 -18.85 -11.55 -29.84
N GLU A 66 -18.60 -12.45 -30.79
CA GLU A 66 -19.47 -12.61 -31.97
C GLU A 66 -20.88 -13.10 -31.55
N LYS A 67 -20.99 -13.91 -30.48
CA LYS A 67 -22.29 -14.33 -29.93
C LYS A 67 -23.06 -13.21 -29.24
N GLY A 68 -22.37 -12.24 -28.63
CA GLY A 68 -23.01 -11.10 -27.96
C GLY A 68 -23.34 -9.94 -28.89
N LYS A 69 -22.77 -9.92 -30.10
CA LYS A 69 -23.04 -8.92 -31.14
C LYS A 69 -24.38 -9.16 -31.84
N THR A 70 -24.83 -10.41 -31.89
CA THR A 70 -26.16 -10.84 -32.36
C THR A 70 -27.19 -10.77 -31.24
#